data_AF-A0A9N8PTM0-F1
#
_entry.id   AF-A0A9N8PTM0-F1
#
_cell.length_a   1.000
_cell.length_b   1.000
_cell.length_c   1.000
_cell.angle_alpha   90.00
_cell.angle_beta   90.00
_cell.angle_gamma   90.00
#
_symmetry.space_group_name_H-M   'P 1'
#
loop_
_entity.id
_entity.type
_entity.pdbx_description
1 polymer ?
#
loop_
_entity_poly.entity_id
_entity_poly.type
_entity_poly.pdbx_seq_one_letter_code
_entity_poly.pdbx_strand_id
1 'polypeptide(L)'
;MNCLPHEAIIHSYYRDAVPKNTDDEWIFHPEVPDAQEMSRTLMSDDPCVPENQINGNWSSREEHLAAQYSFLREESTFALRRAISLVREQPHLSELEHRAFATGITLCTRGLGIRMCFSIFRAGVTIDWNTSKRLKAGSLLALSPTSDKFQKQTTIAVVGARPMELLNESTSE
;
A
#
# COMPACT_ATOMS: atom_id res chain seq x y z
N MET A 1 -7.91 12.90 -23.08
CA MET A 1 -7.27 13.42 -21.86
C MET A 1 -5.78 13.35 -22.09
N ASN A 2 -5.13 14.49 -22.32
CA ASN A 2 -3.71 14.53 -22.64
C ASN A 2 -2.94 14.48 -21.33
N CYS A 3 -2.18 13.40 -21.08
CA CYS A 3 -1.13 13.41 -20.08
C CYS A 3 -0.24 14.63 -20.31
N LEU A 4 0.14 15.32 -19.24
CA LEU A 4 1.09 16.42 -19.33
C LEU A 4 2.38 15.86 -19.97
N PRO A 5 2.95 16.54 -20.97
CA PRO A 5 4.02 15.97 -21.80
C PRO A 5 5.24 15.51 -20.98
N HIS A 6 5.50 16.11 -19.83
CA HIS A 6 6.61 15.72 -18.95
C HIS A 6 6.37 14.40 -18.20
N GLU A 7 5.15 14.12 -17.73
CA GLU A 7 4.84 12.83 -17.07
C GLU A 7 4.86 11.68 -18.09
N ALA A 8 4.41 11.95 -19.32
CA ALA A 8 4.50 11.00 -20.42
C ALA A 8 5.98 10.67 -20.76
N ILE A 9 6.88 11.66 -20.69
CA ILE A 9 8.32 11.48 -20.94
C ILE A 9 8.99 10.68 -19.82
N ILE A 10 8.64 10.92 -18.55
CA ILE A 10 9.22 10.17 -17.42
C ILE A 10 8.75 8.72 -17.50
N HIS A 11 7.45 8.47 -17.68
CA HIS A 11 6.95 7.10 -17.82
C HIS A 11 7.41 6.40 -19.10
N SER A 12 7.61 7.11 -20.21
CA SER A 12 8.21 6.52 -21.42
C SER A 12 9.69 6.20 -21.22
N TYR A 13 10.44 7.05 -20.50
CA TYR A 13 11.83 6.78 -20.15
C TYR A 13 11.99 5.49 -19.34
N TYR A 14 11.09 5.24 -18.37
CA TYR A 14 11.08 3.98 -17.62
C TYR A 14 10.52 2.79 -18.41
N ARG A 15 9.60 3.03 -19.35
CA ARG A 15 8.99 1.97 -20.19
C ARG A 15 9.93 1.47 -21.29
N ASP A 16 10.75 2.35 -21.85
CA ASP A 16 11.71 2.05 -22.91
C ASP A 16 13.08 1.62 -22.37
N ALA A 17 13.31 1.76 -21.06
CA ALA A 17 14.42 1.13 -20.37
C ALA A 17 14.12 -0.36 -20.20
N VAL A 18 14.27 -1.16 -21.26
CA VAL A 18 14.30 -2.62 -21.12
C VAL A 18 15.42 -2.97 -20.13
N PRO A 19 15.20 -3.85 -19.13
CA PRO A 19 16.26 -4.29 -18.23
C PRO A 19 17.43 -4.79 -19.08
N LYS A 20 18.60 -4.18 -18.94
CA LYS A 20 19.78 -4.58 -19.73
C LYS A 20 20.32 -5.94 -19.25
N ASN A 21 19.93 -6.37 -18.06
CA ASN A 21 20.23 -7.66 -17.46
C ASN A 21 19.10 -8.08 -16.49
N THR A 22 19.01 -9.37 -16.16
CA THR A 22 18.09 -9.92 -15.13
C THR A 22 18.31 -9.30 -13.74
N ASP A 23 19.50 -8.74 -13.48
CA ASP A 23 19.86 -8.15 -12.17
C ASP A 23 19.20 -6.78 -11.90
N ASP A 24 18.60 -6.15 -12.92
CA ASP A 24 17.96 -4.82 -12.80
C ASP A 24 16.44 -4.89 -12.55
N GLU A 25 15.86 -6.08 -12.36
CA GLU A 25 14.40 -6.28 -12.21
C GLU A 25 13.82 -5.42 -11.09
N TRP A 26 14.57 -5.21 -10.00
CA TRP A 26 14.13 -4.44 -8.84
C TRP A 26 13.80 -2.97 -9.15
N ILE A 27 14.44 -2.39 -10.18
CA ILE A 27 14.25 -1.00 -10.61
C ILE A 27 12.86 -0.80 -11.21
N PHE A 28 12.29 -1.86 -11.78
CA PHE A 28 11.00 -1.83 -12.46
C PHE A 28 9.82 -2.19 -11.56
N HIS A 29 10.09 -2.53 -10.29
CA HIS A 29 9.00 -2.77 -9.36
C HIS A 29 8.16 -1.51 -9.17
N PRO A 30 6.82 -1.66 -9.12
CA PRO A 30 5.95 -0.54 -8.90
C PRO A 30 6.16 0.03 -7.49
N GLU A 31 6.16 1.36 -7.40
CA GLU A 31 6.25 2.10 -6.14
C GLU A 31 5.18 1.62 -5.14
N VAL A 32 3.96 1.38 -5.62
CA VAL A 32 2.87 0.84 -4.80
C VAL A 32 2.87 -0.69 -4.92
N PRO A 33 2.88 -1.42 -3.79
CA PRO A 33 2.79 -2.87 -3.78
C PRO A 33 1.44 -3.34 -4.31
N ASP A 34 1.47 -4.41 -5.10
CA ASP A 34 0.26 -4.99 -5.65
C ASP A 34 -0.44 -5.94 -4.66
N ALA A 35 -1.60 -6.45 -5.08
CA ALA A 35 -2.39 -7.35 -4.26
C ALA A 35 -1.73 -8.72 -4.04
N GLN A 36 -0.89 -9.19 -4.96
CA GLN A 36 -0.18 -10.47 -4.84
C GLN A 36 0.96 -10.32 -3.83
N GLU A 37 1.75 -9.27 -3.95
CA GLU A 37 2.80 -8.89 -3.00
C GLU A 37 2.21 -8.80 -1.58
N MET A 38 1.04 -8.17 -1.45
CA MET A 38 0.32 -8.00 -0.18
C MET A 38 -0.36 -9.27 0.36
N SER A 39 -0.51 -10.29 -0.48
CA SER A 39 -1.09 -11.58 -0.11
C SER A 39 -0.04 -12.65 0.17
N ARG A 40 1.26 -12.32 0.03
CA ARG A 40 2.38 -13.23 0.33
C ARG A 40 2.26 -13.78 1.76
N THR A 41 2.57 -15.07 1.90
CA THR A 41 2.62 -15.75 3.19
C THR A 41 3.72 -15.15 4.06
N LEU A 42 3.43 -14.90 5.33
CA LEU A 42 4.42 -14.42 6.28
C LEU A 42 5.29 -15.59 6.73
N MET A 43 6.49 -15.68 6.17
CA MET A 43 7.47 -16.72 6.44
C MET A 43 8.66 -16.10 7.20
N SER A 44 9.32 -16.86 8.06
CA SER A 44 10.58 -16.43 8.66
C SER A 44 11.69 -16.33 7.60
N ASP A 45 11.70 -17.27 6.66
CA ASP A 45 12.65 -17.33 5.55
C ASP A 45 11.91 -17.00 4.24
N ASP A 46 11.49 -15.74 4.08
CA ASP A 46 10.83 -15.28 2.85
C ASP A 46 11.85 -15.29 1.69
N PRO A 47 11.65 -16.13 0.65
CA PRO A 47 12.59 -16.21 -0.47
C PRO A 47 12.68 -14.93 -1.30
N CYS A 48 11.74 -14.00 -1.13
CA CYS A 48 11.76 -12.70 -1.79
C CYS A 48 12.76 -11.72 -1.12
N VAL A 49 13.27 -12.06 0.07
CA VAL A 49 14.22 -11.23 0.82
C VAL A 49 15.56 -11.96 0.84
N PRO A 50 16.64 -11.38 0.28
CA PRO A 50 17.94 -12.03 0.28
C PRO A 50 18.50 -12.13 1.69
N GLU A 51 19.46 -13.03 1.91
CA GLU A 51 20.18 -13.06 3.19
C GLU A 51 20.99 -11.78 3.38
N ASN A 52 20.93 -11.19 4.59
CA ASN A 52 21.71 -10.01 4.89
C ASN A 52 23.20 -10.40 5.06
N GLN A 53 24.04 -9.99 4.11
CA GLN A 53 25.47 -10.23 4.16
C GLN A 53 26.14 -9.31 5.20
N ILE A 54 26.25 -9.80 6.43
CA ILE A 54 26.89 -9.07 7.55
C ILE A 54 28.43 -9.10 7.42
N ASN A 55 28.97 -10.17 6.84
CA ASN A 55 30.41 -10.42 6.74
C ASN A 55 30.90 -10.32 5.30
N GLY A 56 31.96 -9.54 5.08
CA GLY A 56 32.56 -9.36 3.77
C GLY A 56 31.83 -8.32 2.89
N ASN A 57 32.29 -8.21 1.65
CA ASN A 57 31.76 -7.24 0.70
C ASN A 57 30.74 -7.91 -0.23
N TRP A 58 29.73 -7.15 -0.65
CA TRP A 58 28.84 -7.53 -1.75
C TRP A 58 29.64 -7.68 -3.05
N SER A 59 29.19 -8.55 -3.96
CA SER A 59 29.94 -8.83 -5.19
C SER A 59 29.97 -7.63 -6.15
N SER A 60 28.93 -6.80 -6.09
CA SER A 60 28.79 -5.57 -6.87
C SER A 60 27.98 -4.50 -6.12
N ARG A 61 28.02 -3.28 -6.63
CA ARG A 61 27.19 -2.18 -6.12
C ARG A 61 25.70 -2.46 -6.37
N GLU A 62 25.39 -3.01 -7.54
CA GLU A 62 24.05 -3.30 -8.02
C GLU A 62 23.38 -4.35 -7.15
N GLU A 63 24.08 -5.44 -6.83
CA GLU A 63 23.60 -6.48 -5.92
C GLU A 63 23.32 -5.92 -4.51
N HIS A 64 24.22 -5.09 -3.99
CA HIS A 64 23.99 -4.42 -2.72
C HIS A 64 22.73 -3.56 -2.73
N LEU A 65 22.54 -2.74 -3.78
CA LEU A 65 21.37 -1.87 -3.90
C LEU A 65 20.06 -2.67 -4.07
N ALA A 66 20.08 -3.74 -4.85
CA ALA A 66 18.95 -4.65 -5.01
C ALA A 66 18.56 -5.28 -3.66
N ALA A 67 19.54 -5.77 -2.89
CA ALA A 67 19.29 -6.32 -1.56
C ALA A 67 18.70 -5.28 -0.60
N GLN A 68 19.27 -4.07 -0.57
CA GLN A 68 18.75 -2.97 0.25
C GLN A 68 17.32 -2.58 -0.14
N TYR A 69 17.00 -2.57 -1.44
CA TYR A 69 15.64 -2.37 -1.91
C TYR A 69 14.69 -3.44 -1.35
N SER A 70 15.05 -4.72 -1.45
CA SER A 70 14.22 -5.83 -0.94
C SER A 70 14.01 -5.74 0.57
N PHE A 71 15.04 -5.38 1.35
CA PHE A 71 14.90 -5.16 2.79
C PHE A 71 13.91 -4.05 3.10
N LEU A 72 14.08 -2.87 2.49
CA LEU A 72 13.20 -1.73 2.73
C LEU A 72 11.77 -2.02 2.28
N ARG A 73 11.61 -2.73 1.17
CA ARG A 73 10.30 -3.13 0.66
C ARG A 73 9.59 -4.10 1.60
N GLU A 74 10.33 -5.08 2.12
CA GLU A 74 9.82 -6.02 3.11
C GLU A 74 9.39 -5.29 4.40
N GLU A 75 10.29 -4.52 5.01
CA GLU A 75 10.02 -3.79 6.26
C GLU A 75 8.82 -2.84 6.13
N SER A 76 8.72 -2.14 4.99
CA SER A 76 7.65 -1.17 4.76
C SER A 76 6.27 -1.81 4.56
N THR A 77 6.22 -3.04 4.03
CA THR A 77 4.96 -3.74 3.71
C THR A 77 4.55 -4.76 4.76
N PHE A 78 5.49 -5.25 5.57
CA PHE A 78 5.28 -6.35 6.52
C PHE A 78 4.11 -6.10 7.49
N ALA A 79 4.06 -4.90 8.09
CA ALA A 79 3.01 -4.58 9.05
C ALA A 79 1.60 -4.64 8.43
N LEU A 80 1.46 -4.17 7.17
CA LEU A 80 0.19 -4.21 6.46
C LEU A 80 -0.17 -5.64 6.04
N ARG A 81 0.79 -6.43 5.53
CA ARG A 81 0.59 -7.85 5.21
C ARG A 81 0.16 -8.65 6.43
N ARG A 82 0.79 -8.40 7.58
CA ARG A 82 0.39 -8.99 8.87
C ARG A 82 -1.03 -8.63 9.26
N ALA A 83 -1.43 -7.36 9.11
CA ALA A 83 -2.82 -6.98 9.38
C ALA A 83 -3.81 -7.70 8.46
N ILE A 84 -3.50 -7.84 7.17
CA ILE A 84 -4.32 -8.58 6.20
C ILE A 84 -4.44 -10.06 6.61
N SER A 85 -3.32 -10.73 6.91
CA SER A 85 -3.31 -12.13 7.33
C SER A 85 -4.12 -12.36 8.60
N LEU A 86 -4.02 -11.46 9.59
CA LEU A 86 -4.82 -11.54 10.82
C LEU A 86 -6.32 -11.47 10.54
N VAL A 87 -6.76 -10.57 9.66
CA VAL A 87 -8.18 -10.47 9.27
C VAL A 87 -8.61 -11.71 8.48
N ARG A 88 -7.74 -12.27 7.64
CA ARG A 88 -8.01 -13.48 6.85
C ARG A 88 -8.17 -14.73 7.74
N GLU A 89 -7.29 -14.89 8.72
CA GLU A 89 -7.29 -16.02 9.66
C GLU A 89 -8.41 -15.91 10.69
N GLN A 90 -8.69 -14.69 11.17
CA GLN A 90 -9.65 -14.45 12.23
C GLN A 90 -10.61 -13.31 11.86
N PRO A 91 -11.52 -13.54 10.89
CA PRO A 91 -12.38 -12.50 10.34
C PRO A 91 -13.50 -12.02 11.27
N HIS A 92 -13.49 -12.47 12.51
CA HIS A 92 -14.46 -12.13 13.55
C HIS A 92 -13.81 -11.40 14.72
N LEU A 93 -12.47 -11.30 14.77
CA LEU A 93 -11.77 -10.46 15.75
C LEU A 93 -11.97 -8.98 15.39
N SER A 94 -12.73 -8.29 16.22
CA SER A 94 -13.48 -7.08 15.86
C SER A 94 -12.67 -5.78 15.71
N GLU A 95 -11.39 -5.75 16.07
CA GLU A 95 -10.63 -4.49 16.16
C GLU A 95 -10.03 -4.00 14.82
N LEU A 96 -9.76 -4.91 13.88
CA LEU A 96 -9.07 -4.57 12.63
C LEU A 96 -10.02 -4.16 11.49
N GLU A 97 -11.27 -4.63 11.53
CA GLU A 97 -12.28 -4.34 10.50
C GLU A 97 -12.91 -2.95 10.70
N HIS A 98 -12.23 -1.91 10.21
CA HIS A 98 -12.85 -0.61 9.99
C HIS A 98 -13.65 -0.66 8.69
N ARG A 99 -14.98 -0.53 8.78
CA ARG A 99 -15.81 -0.48 7.58
C ARG A 99 -15.57 0.83 6.85
N ALA A 100 -15.38 0.76 5.53
CA ALA A 100 -15.24 1.92 4.70
C ALA A 100 -16.28 1.90 3.58
N PHE A 101 -16.79 3.08 3.23
CA PHE A 101 -17.81 3.24 2.19
C PHE A 101 -17.35 4.31 1.21
N ALA A 102 -17.46 4.02 -0.08
CA ALA A 102 -17.24 5.03 -1.10
C ALA A 102 -18.41 6.03 -1.07
N THR A 103 -18.11 7.31 -0.93
CA THR A 103 -19.12 8.40 -0.87
C THR A 103 -19.08 9.31 -2.07
N GLY A 104 -18.04 9.22 -2.89
CA GLY A 104 -17.95 10.02 -4.10
C GLY A 104 -16.68 9.77 -4.88
N ILE A 105 -16.58 10.45 -6.00
CA ILE A 105 -15.45 10.39 -6.92
C ILE A 105 -14.93 11.80 -7.11
N THR A 106 -13.61 11.95 -7.25
CA THR A 106 -12.96 13.23 -7.49
C THR A 106 -11.90 13.04 -8.57
N LEU A 107 -11.97 13.84 -9.62
CA LEU A 107 -10.94 13.87 -10.66
C LEU A 107 -9.80 14.77 -10.17
N CYS A 108 -8.59 14.22 -10.13
CA CYS A 108 -7.39 14.94 -9.78
C CYS A 108 -6.40 14.92 -10.95
N THR A 109 -5.37 15.77 -10.89
CA THR A 109 -4.33 15.83 -11.94
C THR A 109 -3.60 14.50 -12.12
N ARG A 110 -3.51 13.69 -11.05
CA ARG A 110 -2.91 12.36 -11.05
C ARG A 110 -3.89 11.21 -11.37
N GLY A 111 -5.16 11.52 -11.69
CA GLY A 111 -6.15 10.53 -12.11
C GLY A 111 -7.45 10.56 -11.31
N LEU A 112 -7.94 9.38 -10.92
CA LEU A 112 -9.21 9.20 -10.23
C LEU A 112 -8.98 9.02 -8.73
N GLY A 113 -9.54 9.92 -7.92
CA GLY A 113 -9.66 9.77 -6.48
C GLY A 113 -11.05 9.25 -6.11
N ILE A 114 -11.10 8.34 -5.14
CA ILE A 114 -12.36 7.88 -4.53
C ILE A 114 -12.43 8.49 -3.13
N ARG A 115 -13.52 9.18 -2.83
CA ARG A 115 -13.81 9.66 -1.49
C ARG A 115 -14.38 8.51 -0.68
N MET A 116 -13.79 8.28 0.48
CA MET A 116 -14.15 7.17 1.37
C MET A 116 -14.51 7.71 2.76
N CYS A 117 -15.58 7.20 3.34
CA CYS A 117 -15.93 7.42 4.74
C CYS A 117 -15.63 6.16 5.54
N PHE A 118 -14.97 6.32 6.68
CA PHE A 118 -14.57 5.23 7.56
C PHE A 118 -15.42 5.22 8.83
N SER A 119 -16.02 4.07 9.13
CA SER A 119 -16.72 3.86 10.38
C SER A 119 -15.72 3.62 11.51
N ILE A 120 -15.82 4.44 12.56
CA ILE A 120 -15.06 4.30 13.81
C ILE A 120 -15.81 3.51 14.87
N PHE A 121 -16.99 2.96 14.55
CA PHE A 121 -17.88 2.30 15.53
C PHE A 121 -17.15 1.22 16.34
N ARG A 122 -16.23 0.49 15.71
CA ARG A 122 -15.47 -0.60 16.35
C ARG A 122 -14.15 -0.16 17.00
N ALA A 123 -13.76 1.12 16.86
CA ALA A 123 -12.55 1.61 17.50
C ALA A 123 -12.67 1.64 19.04
N GLY A 124 -13.89 1.61 19.58
CA GLY A 124 -14.16 1.62 21.03
C GLY A 124 -13.75 2.91 21.74
N VAL A 125 -13.16 3.86 21.02
CA VAL A 125 -12.66 5.14 21.51
C VAL A 125 -12.99 6.25 20.52
N THR A 126 -13.18 7.45 21.04
CA THR A 126 -13.28 8.65 20.20
C THR A 126 -11.90 8.93 19.62
N ILE A 127 -11.80 8.99 18.29
CA ILE A 127 -10.54 9.27 17.60
C ILE A 127 -10.41 10.78 17.45
N ASP A 128 -9.42 11.38 18.10
CA ASP A 128 -9.00 12.74 17.77
C ASP A 128 -8.25 12.73 16.44
N TRP A 129 -8.98 13.04 15.36
CA TRP A 129 -8.44 13.05 14.02
C TRP A 129 -7.35 14.11 13.81
N ASN A 130 -7.32 15.20 14.60
CA ASN A 130 -6.29 16.23 14.47
C ASN A 130 -4.90 15.67 14.82
N THR A 131 -4.81 14.91 15.92
CA THR A 131 -3.54 14.34 16.40
C THR A 131 -3.29 12.93 15.88
N SER A 132 -4.32 12.23 15.40
CA SER A 132 -4.24 10.87 14.91
C SER A 132 -3.27 10.71 13.73
N LYS A 133 -2.44 9.66 13.82
CA LYS A 133 -1.56 9.20 12.73
C LYS A 133 -2.28 8.33 11.69
N ARG A 134 -3.56 8.01 11.90
CA ARG A 134 -4.36 7.19 10.97
C ARG A 134 -4.71 7.98 9.72
N LEU A 135 -4.71 7.30 8.56
CA LEU A 135 -5.15 7.85 7.27
C LEU A 135 -4.45 9.16 6.88
N LYS A 136 -3.16 9.31 7.18
CA LYS A 136 -2.39 10.47 6.71
C LYS A 136 -2.15 10.36 5.21
N ALA A 137 -2.06 11.50 4.52
CA ALA A 137 -1.69 11.51 3.10
C ALA A 137 -0.39 10.72 2.87
N GLY A 138 -0.36 9.91 1.82
CA GLY A 138 0.74 8.98 1.52
C GLY A 138 0.68 7.64 2.25
N SER A 139 -0.24 7.44 3.21
CA SER A 139 -0.39 6.12 3.86
C SER A 139 -0.95 5.10 2.87
N LEU A 140 -0.42 3.88 2.92
CA LEU A 140 -0.97 2.72 2.20
C LEU A 140 -2.16 2.13 2.95
N LEU A 141 -3.16 1.69 2.19
CA LEU A 141 -4.37 1.01 2.67
C LEU A 141 -4.57 -0.27 1.88
N ALA A 142 -5.06 -1.29 2.58
CA ALA A 142 -5.60 -2.49 1.96
C ALA A 142 -7.10 -2.53 2.19
N LEU A 143 -7.86 -2.75 1.13
CA LEU A 143 -9.31 -2.80 1.12
C LEU A 143 -9.77 -4.16 0.58
N SER A 144 -10.83 -4.69 1.18
CA SER A 144 -11.51 -5.88 0.68
C SER A 144 -13.02 -5.72 0.88
N PRO A 145 -13.85 -6.24 -0.03
CA PRO A 145 -15.28 -6.34 0.21
C PRO A 145 -15.56 -7.04 1.55
N THR A 146 -16.55 -6.54 2.31
CA THR A 146 -16.93 -7.12 3.61
C THR A 146 -17.34 -8.60 3.51
N SER A 147 -17.85 -9.03 2.36
CA SER A 147 -18.17 -10.44 2.09
C SER A 147 -16.94 -11.31 1.83
N ASP A 148 -15.85 -10.73 1.32
CA ASP A 148 -14.65 -11.46 0.93
C ASP A 148 -13.63 -11.55 2.06
N LYS A 149 -13.49 -10.51 2.88
CA LYS A 149 -12.60 -10.53 4.07
C LYS A 149 -11.16 -10.90 3.73
N PHE A 150 -10.65 -10.29 2.65
CA PHE A 150 -9.29 -10.49 2.10
C PHE A 150 -8.98 -11.93 1.66
N GLN A 151 -10.00 -12.77 1.42
CA GLN A 151 -9.79 -14.15 0.98
C GLN A 151 -9.37 -14.22 -0.49
N LYS A 152 -10.02 -13.43 -1.37
CA LYS A 152 -9.73 -13.43 -2.82
C LYS A 152 -9.49 -12.04 -3.38
N GLN A 153 -10.06 -11.01 -2.77
CA GLN A 153 -10.02 -9.64 -3.27
C GLN A 153 -9.32 -8.74 -2.27
N THR A 154 -8.18 -8.21 -2.70
CA THR A 154 -7.40 -7.21 -1.98
C THR A 154 -7.12 -6.07 -2.96
N THR A 155 -7.53 -4.86 -2.60
CA THR A 155 -7.23 -3.65 -3.36
C THR A 155 -6.30 -2.78 -2.54
N ILE A 156 -5.15 -2.41 -3.11
CA ILE A 156 -4.20 -1.50 -2.47
C ILE A 156 -4.49 -0.08 -2.94
N ALA A 157 -4.55 0.84 -1.98
CA ALA A 157 -4.82 2.25 -2.23
C ALA A 157 -3.85 3.12 -1.44
N VAL A 158 -3.60 4.33 -1.93
CA VAL A 158 -2.84 5.36 -1.22
C VAL A 158 -3.80 6.46 -0.80
N VAL A 159 -3.70 6.91 0.45
CA VAL A 159 -4.45 8.06 0.92
C VAL A 159 -3.94 9.31 0.21
N GLY A 160 -4.75 9.89 -0.69
CA GLY A 160 -4.40 11.14 -1.36
C GLY A 160 -4.46 12.35 -0.42
N ALA A 161 -5.54 12.46 0.35
CA ALA A 161 -5.75 13.54 1.31
C ALA A 161 -6.70 13.10 2.42
N ARG A 162 -6.62 13.80 3.56
CA ARG A 162 -7.56 13.67 4.69
C ARG A 162 -8.18 15.05 4.98
N PRO A 163 -9.25 15.44 4.27
CA PRO A 163 -9.89 16.73 4.47
C PRO A 163 -10.56 16.76 5.84
N MET A 164 -10.13 17.69 6.69
CA MET A 164 -10.59 17.77 8.08
C MET A 164 -11.97 18.40 8.18
N GLU A 165 -12.34 19.20 7.18
CA GLU A 165 -13.63 19.90 7.08
C GLU A 165 -14.80 18.90 6.98
N LEU A 166 -14.56 17.76 6.35
CA LEU A 166 -15.58 16.74 6.10
C LEU A 166 -15.80 15.78 7.28
N LEU A 167 -15.01 15.88 8.36
CA LEU A 167 -15.13 14.98 9.52
C LEU A 167 -16.46 15.13 10.26
N ASN A 168 -17.07 16.32 10.21
CA ASN A 168 -18.32 16.64 10.91
C ASN A 168 -19.55 16.56 9.99
N GLU A 169 -19.36 16.29 8.70
CA GLU A 169 -20.44 16.03 7.76
C GLU A 169 -20.91 14.58 7.96
N SER A 170 -21.61 14.30 9.06
CA SER A 170 -22.34 13.04 9.18
C SER A 170 -23.44 13.02 8.13
N THR A 171 -23.41 12.05 7.21
CA THR A 171 -24.58 11.70 6.39
C THR A 171 -25.74 11.42 7.34
N SER A 172 -26.75 12.29 7.26
CA SER A 172 -28.04 12.07 7.89
C SER A 172 -28.72 10.91 7.14
N GLU A 173 -28.68 9.71 7.71
CA GLU A 173 -29.59 8.60 7.37
C GLU A 173 -29.98 7.86 8.65
#